data_AF-A0A0M9ZTT4-F1
#
_entry.id   AF-A0A0M9ZTT4-F1
#
_cell.length_a   1.000
_cell.length_b   1.000
_cell.length_c   1.000
_cell.angle_alpha   90.00
_cell.angle_beta   90.00
_cell.angle_gamma   90.00
#
_symmetry.space_group_name_H-M   'P 1'
#
loop_
_entity.id
_entity.type
_entity.pdbx_description
1 polymer ?
#
loop_
_entity_poly.entity_id
_entity_poly.type
_entity_poly.pdbx_seq_one_letter_code
_entity_poly.pdbx_strand_id
1 'polypeptide(L)'
;MVLDHPCSLRTDGVNLMPRLTVAEVRHRQPGKWEGCYNRFFLPAPFPGAEGPKQPSAAFFDACYHVSPEQLEAGTRQACLSDFGLNLLLQRRVHHFSRVVVPTFEFQNANGGVYDEADLVEEWCLDREEDGLKPLEAAAECVAWLREEEDGVKRQVLLRDPQRRSTVRRQMRSYLRELRKGTS
;
A
#
# COMPACT_ATOMS: atom_id res chain seq x y z
N MET A 1 10.25 -5.69 -5.32
CA MET A 1 9.37 -5.18 -4.25
C MET A 1 9.35 -3.67 -4.32
N VAL A 2 8.17 -3.05 -4.39
CA VAL A 2 8.01 -1.59 -4.38
C VAL A 2 8.41 -1.03 -3.01
N LEU A 3 9.22 0.02 -3.00
CA LEU A 3 9.75 0.63 -1.77
C LEU A 3 9.14 2.00 -1.46
N ASP A 4 8.52 2.63 -2.46
CA ASP A 4 7.98 3.98 -2.30
C ASP A 4 6.73 3.97 -1.40
N HIS A 5 6.60 5.03 -0.61
CA HIS A 5 5.45 5.24 0.26
C HIS A 5 4.16 5.35 -0.58
N PRO A 6 3.00 4.85 -0.13
CA PRO A 6 1.77 4.88 -0.92
C PRO A 6 1.39 6.26 -1.48
N CYS A 7 1.55 7.34 -0.71
CA CYS A 7 1.32 8.71 -1.22
C CYS A 7 2.27 9.14 -2.33
N SER A 8 3.47 8.55 -2.41
CA SER A 8 4.48 8.85 -3.42
C SER A 8 4.38 7.93 -4.63
N LEU A 9 3.56 6.88 -4.57
CA LEU A 9 3.32 5.99 -5.70
C LEU A 9 2.48 6.64 -6.78
N ARG A 10 1.65 7.63 -6.43
CA ARG A 10 0.64 8.18 -7.33
C ARG A 10 0.73 9.69 -7.44
N THR A 11 0.44 10.21 -8.63
CA THR A 11 0.46 11.66 -8.92
C THR A 11 -0.80 12.36 -8.44
N ASP A 12 -1.95 11.71 -8.58
CA ASP A 12 -3.28 12.27 -8.35
C ASP A 12 -4.17 11.38 -7.47
N GLY A 13 -3.60 10.35 -6.86
CA GLY A 13 -4.32 9.31 -6.10
C GLY A 13 -4.73 8.10 -6.95
N VAL A 14 -4.61 8.17 -8.28
CA VAL A 14 -5.01 7.11 -9.20
C VAL A 14 -3.82 6.64 -10.05
N ASN A 15 -3.15 7.56 -10.73
CA ASN A 15 -2.11 7.24 -11.71
C ASN A 15 -0.74 7.09 -11.06
N LEU A 16 -0.05 6.00 -11.40
CA LEU A 16 1.29 5.72 -10.89
C LEU A 16 2.32 6.78 -11.34
N MET A 17 3.32 7.02 -10.49
CA MET A 17 4.46 7.86 -10.84
C MET A 17 5.29 7.23 -11.97
N PRO A 18 5.89 8.01 -12.88
CA PRO A 18 6.69 7.47 -13.99
C PRO A 18 7.94 6.69 -13.56
N ARG A 19 8.44 6.93 -12.35
CA ARG A 19 9.67 6.32 -11.82
C ARG A 19 9.42 5.80 -10.41
N LEU A 20 9.19 4.50 -10.29
CA LEU A 20 8.91 3.83 -9.03
C LEU A 20 10.14 3.08 -8.56
N THR A 21 10.53 3.30 -7.31
CA THR A 21 11.68 2.65 -6.69
C THR A 21 11.30 1.25 -6.24
N VAL A 22 12.05 0.26 -6.71
CA VAL A 22 11.91 -1.13 -6.31
C VAL A 22 13.25 -1.68 -5.80
N ALA A 23 13.18 -2.64 -4.87
CA ALA A 23 14.29 -3.52 -4.51
C ALA A 23 14.10 -4.89 -5.14
N GLU A 24 15.20 -5.49 -5.60
CA GLU A 24 15.22 -6.89 -6.00
C GLU A 24 14.93 -7.80 -4.80
N VAL A 25 14.11 -8.84 -5.02
CA VAL A 25 13.80 -9.87 -4.03
C VAL A 25 14.45 -11.17 -4.47
N ARG A 26 15.31 -11.75 -3.63
CA ARG A 26 16.00 -13.02 -3.92
C ARG A 26 15.76 -14.03 -2.81
N HIS A 27 15.75 -15.31 -3.17
CA HIS A 27 15.77 -16.40 -2.20
C HIS A 27 17.03 -16.37 -1.35
N ARG A 28 16.86 -16.62 -0.05
CA ARG A 28 17.96 -16.68 0.90
C ARG A 28 17.56 -17.43 2.16
N GLN A 29 18.48 -18.23 2.70
CA GLN A 29 18.30 -18.79 4.04
C GLN A 29 18.02 -17.69 5.08
N PRO A 30 17.19 -17.97 6.10
CA PRO A 30 16.84 -16.97 7.08
C PRO A 30 18.11 -16.58 7.83
N GLY A 31 18.52 -15.32 7.70
CA GLY A 31 19.74 -14.79 8.31
C GLY A 31 19.45 -14.09 9.63
N LYS A 32 20.50 -13.82 10.41
CA LYS A 32 20.41 -12.89 11.53
C LYS A 32 20.03 -11.49 11.00
N TRP A 33 19.02 -10.88 11.61
CA TRP A 33 18.63 -9.50 11.34
C TRP A 33 19.73 -8.51 11.74
N GLU A 34 20.47 -8.84 12.79
CA GLU A 34 21.59 -8.05 13.29
C GLU A 34 22.72 -8.00 12.25
N GLY A 35 23.27 -6.80 12.02
CA GLY A 35 24.32 -6.56 11.03
C GLY A 35 23.87 -6.58 9.55
N CYS A 36 22.72 -7.17 9.22
CA CYS A 36 22.21 -7.26 7.84
C CYS A 36 21.31 -6.07 7.43
N TYR A 37 21.70 -4.83 7.77
CA TYR A 37 20.82 -3.65 7.66
C TYR A 37 20.43 -3.28 6.22
N ASN A 38 21.17 -3.73 5.22
CA ASN A 38 20.86 -3.56 3.79
C ASN A 38 19.74 -4.49 3.29
N ARG A 39 19.03 -5.17 4.18
CA ARG A 39 18.04 -6.18 3.81
C ARG A 39 16.78 -6.07 4.64
N PHE A 40 15.66 -6.41 3.99
CA PHE A 40 14.37 -6.64 4.61
C PHE A 40 13.96 -8.09 4.36
N PHE A 41 14.00 -8.92 5.41
CA PHE A 41 13.61 -10.32 5.30
C PHE A 41 12.09 -10.42 5.28
N LEU A 42 11.61 -11.29 4.41
CA LEU A 42 10.20 -11.46 4.13
C LEU A 42 9.77 -12.87 4.57
N PRO A 43 8.60 -13.00 5.24
CA PRO A 43 8.15 -14.28 5.75
C PRO A 43 7.79 -15.23 4.62
N ALA A 44 8.04 -16.53 4.84
CA ALA A 44 7.43 -17.57 4.04
C ALA A 44 5.96 -17.78 4.45
N PRO A 45 5.06 -18.17 3.53
CA PRO A 45 5.28 -18.42 2.10
C PRO A 45 5.17 -17.14 1.24
N PHE A 46 6.03 -17.07 0.22
CA PHE A 46 5.77 -16.21 -0.94
C PHE A 46 4.78 -16.91 -1.87
N PRO A 47 3.70 -16.24 -2.31
CA PRO A 47 2.90 -16.72 -3.43
C PRO A 47 3.80 -16.85 -4.67
N GLY A 48 3.72 -17.99 -5.36
CA GLY A 48 4.52 -18.29 -6.56
C GLY A 48 5.87 -18.98 -6.36
N ALA A 49 6.27 -19.35 -5.13
CA ALA A 49 7.51 -20.10 -4.92
C ALA A 49 7.32 -21.59 -5.29
N GLU A 50 7.95 -22.06 -6.36
CA GLU A 50 8.12 -23.50 -6.63
C GLU A 50 9.17 -24.08 -5.67
N GLY A 51 8.77 -24.99 -4.78
CA GLY A 51 9.67 -25.69 -3.85
C GLY A 51 9.46 -25.36 -2.36
N PRO A 52 10.30 -25.91 -1.46
CA PRO A 52 10.15 -25.71 -0.02
C PRO A 52 10.37 -24.24 0.35
N LYS A 53 9.28 -23.53 0.67
CA LYS A 53 9.16 -22.20 1.28
C LYS A 53 10.51 -21.55 1.64
N GLN A 54 11.25 -21.07 0.63
CA GLN A 54 12.54 -20.46 0.89
C GLN A 54 12.31 -19.04 1.39
N PRO A 55 12.85 -18.68 2.57
CA PRO A 55 12.84 -17.29 3.00
C PRO A 55 13.46 -16.43 1.90
N SER A 56 12.95 -15.22 1.76
CA SER A 56 13.43 -14.28 0.76
C SER A 56 13.71 -12.94 1.43
N ALA A 57 14.50 -12.10 0.78
CA ALA A 57 14.77 -10.77 1.27
C ALA A 57 14.74 -9.77 0.13
N ALA A 58 14.23 -8.58 0.40
CA ALA A 58 14.46 -7.41 -0.44
C ALA A 58 15.82 -6.81 -0.11
N PHE A 59 16.58 -6.45 -1.15
CA PHE A 59 17.96 -5.98 -1.07
C PHE A 59 18.02 -4.46 -1.32
N PHE A 60 18.33 -3.68 -0.29
CA PHE A 60 18.39 -2.21 -0.38
C PHE A 60 19.62 -1.70 -1.15
N ASP A 61 20.63 -2.54 -1.33
CA ASP A 61 21.79 -2.30 -2.19
C ASP A 61 21.53 -2.67 -3.66
N ALA A 62 20.38 -3.27 -3.97
CA ALA A 62 19.93 -3.62 -5.32
C ALA A 62 18.61 -2.90 -5.65
N CYS A 63 18.60 -1.58 -5.43
CA CYS A 63 17.48 -0.72 -5.78
C CYS A 63 17.59 -0.21 -7.23
N TYR A 64 16.47 -0.20 -7.95
CA TYR A 64 16.37 0.35 -9.29
C TYR A 64 14.99 0.99 -9.51
N HIS A 65 14.84 1.71 -10.62
CA HIS A 65 13.55 2.29 -11.00
C HIS A 65 12.87 1.45 -12.06
N VAL A 66 11.55 1.39 -11.97
CA VAL A 66 10.67 0.80 -12.98
C VAL A 66 9.60 1.79 -13.39
N SER A 67 9.09 1.64 -14.61
CA SER A 67 7.94 2.38 -15.10
C SER A 67 6.62 1.71 -14.68
N PRO A 68 5.48 2.42 -14.72
CA PRO A 68 4.15 1.83 -14.52
C PRO A 68 3.90 0.61 -15.42
N GLU A 69 4.27 0.67 -16.70
CA GLU A 69 4.04 -0.40 -17.68
C GLU A 69 4.80 -1.68 -17.30
N GLN A 70 6.01 -1.53 -16.74
CA GLN A 70 6.79 -2.67 -16.25
C GLN A 70 6.17 -3.31 -15.01
N LEU A 71 5.49 -2.54 -14.16
CA LEU A 71 4.74 -3.09 -13.02
C LEU A 71 3.43 -3.75 -13.46
N GLU A 72 2.71 -3.15 -14.41
CA GLU A 72 1.47 -3.68 -14.97
C GLU A 72 1.68 -4.99 -15.74
N ALA A 73 2.82 -5.11 -16.43
CA ALA A 73 3.23 -6.38 -17.06
C ALA A 73 3.61 -7.47 -16.04
N GLY A 74 3.85 -7.10 -14.78
CA GLY A 74 4.16 -8.02 -13.70
C GLY A 74 2.92 -8.59 -13.01
N THR A 75 3.13 -9.63 -12.20
CA THR A 75 2.07 -10.20 -11.35
C THR A 75 2.29 -9.79 -9.90
N ARG A 76 1.28 -9.17 -9.28
CA ARG A 76 1.28 -8.83 -7.85
C ARG A 76 1.26 -10.13 -7.03
N GLN A 77 2.39 -10.47 -6.41
CA GLN A 77 2.52 -11.69 -5.61
C GLN A 77 2.00 -11.51 -4.18
N ALA A 78 2.27 -10.37 -3.53
CA ALA A 78 1.87 -10.11 -2.15
C ALA A 78 1.85 -8.60 -1.85
N CYS A 79 1.16 -8.23 -0.78
CA CYS A 79 1.20 -6.90 -0.17
C CYS A 79 1.69 -7.01 1.28
N LEU A 80 2.37 -5.98 1.78
CA LEU A 80 2.73 -5.90 3.20
C LEU A 80 1.53 -5.40 4.01
N SER A 81 1.34 -5.95 5.21
CA SER A 81 0.44 -5.34 6.20
C SER A 81 1.03 -4.02 6.73
N ASP A 82 0.22 -3.19 7.40
CA ASP A 82 0.66 -1.99 8.12
C ASP A 82 1.89 -2.24 9.01
N PHE A 83 1.86 -3.35 9.75
CA PHE A 83 3.00 -3.76 10.57
C PHE A 83 4.25 -4.01 9.71
N GLY A 84 4.10 -4.71 8.58
CA GLY A 84 5.17 -4.94 7.62
C GLY A 84 5.70 -3.65 6.98
N LEU A 85 4.82 -2.71 6.65
CA LEU A 85 5.17 -1.38 6.14
C LEU A 85 5.95 -0.57 7.17
N ASN A 86 5.49 -0.53 8.43
CA ASN A 86 6.20 0.18 9.50
C ASN A 86 7.58 -0.43 9.77
N LEU A 87 7.71 -1.76 9.73
CA LEU A 87 9.01 -2.44 9.84
C LEU A 87 9.92 -2.11 8.65
N LEU A 88 9.38 -2.12 7.43
CA LEU A 88 10.13 -1.75 6.23
C LEU A 88 10.67 -0.32 6.35
N LEU A 89 9.84 0.63 6.77
CA LEU A 89 10.22 2.03 6.94
C LEU A 89 11.31 2.20 7.99
N GLN A 90 11.13 1.60 9.18
CA GLN A 90 12.17 1.60 10.22
C GLN A 90 13.49 1.03 9.68
N ARG A 91 13.42 -0.11 8.99
CA ARG A 91 14.61 -0.79 8.45
C ARG A 91 15.33 0.07 7.42
N ARG A 92 14.57 0.72 6.53
CA ARG A 92 15.11 1.62 5.49
C ARG A 92 15.76 2.84 6.12
N VAL A 93 15.12 3.49 7.10
CA VAL A 93 15.70 4.62 7.84
C VAL A 93 17.00 4.20 8.53
N HIS A 94 16.99 3.07 9.24
CA HIS A 94 18.17 2.55 9.93
C HIS A 94 19.29 2.14 8.95
N HIS A 95 18.94 1.63 7.77
CA HIS A 95 19.92 1.30 6.72
C HIS A 95 20.74 2.53 6.31
N PHE A 96 20.08 3.67 6.09
CA PHE A 96 20.74 4.90 5.61
C PHE A 96 21.34 5.76 6.71
N SER A 97 20.72 5.80 7.89
CA SER A 97 21.08 6.78 8.93
C SER A 97 21.62 6.18 10.22
N ARG A 98 21.46 4.85 10.41
CA ARG A 98 21.67 4.17 11.71
C ARG A 98 20.76 4.66 12.84
N VAL A 99 19.82 5.56 12.57
CA VAL A 99 18.78 5.96 13.51
C VAL A 99 17.74 4.86 13.61
N VAL A 100 17.32 4.54 14.84
CA VAL A 100 16.20 3.64 15.11
C VAL A 100 14.98 4.48 15.45
N VAL A 101 14.03 4.57 14.51
CA VAL A 101 12.74 5.22 14.73
C VAL A 101 11.73 4.17 15.17
N PRO A 102 11.03 4.32 16.31
CA PRO A 102 10.01 3.38 16.74
C PRO A 102 8.91 3.21 15.69
N THR A 103 8.42 1.97 15.49
CA THR A 103 7.43 1.67 14.44
C THR A 103 6.10 2.39 14.62
N PHE A 104 5.70 2.69 15.85
CA PHE A 104 4.47 3.43 16.13
C PHE A 104 4.51 4.87 15.60
N GLU A 105 5.70 5.49 15.46
CA GLU A 105 5.82 6.82 14.87
C GLU A 105 5.45 6.81 13.38
N PHE A 106 5.85 5.75 12.66
CA PHE A 106 5.41 5.55 11.29
C PHE A 106 3.90 5.27 11.21
N GLN A 107 3.35 4.50 12.15
CA GLN A 107 1.90 4.28 12.21
C GLN A 107 1.14 5.59 12.45
N ASN A 108 1.62 6.45 13.35
CA ASN A 108 1.01 7.74 13.64
C ASN A 108 1.05 8.67 12.43
N ALA A 109 2.19 8.72 11.74
CA ALA A 109 2.37 9.57 10.57
C ALA A 109 1.57 9.10 9.34
N ASN A 110 1.50 7.78 9.13
CA ASN A 110 1.01 7.20 7.87
C ASN A 110 -0.31 6.46 7.99
N GLY A 111 -0.85 6.23 9.18
CA GLY A 111 -2.03 5.39 9.36
C GLY A 111 -3.25 5.85 8.58
N GLY A 112 -3.44 7.17 8.40
CA GLY A 112 -4.54 7.67 7.56
C GLY A 112 -4.36 7.34 6.07
N VAL A 113 -3.12 7.24 5.61
CA VAL A 113 -2.78 6.84 4.24
C VAL A 113 -3.00 5.35 4.03
N TYR A 114 -2.66 4.53 5.03
CA TYR A 114 -2.93 3.09 4.98
C TYR A 114 -4.44 2.82 4.90
N ASP A 115 -5.23 3.49 5.75
CA ASP A 115 -6.69 3.39 5.68
C ASP A 115 -7.27 3.90 4.35
N GLU A 116 -6.69 4.95 3.75
CA GLU A 116 -7.09 5.41 2.42
C GLU A 116 -6.82 4.35 1.35
N ALA A 117 -5.64 3.73 1.35
CA ALA A 117 -5.29 2.68 0.41
C ALA A 117 -6.21 1.46 0.54
N ASP A 118 -6.51 1.04 1.78
CA ASP A 118 -7.44 -0.06 2.07
C ASP A 118 -8.86 0.27 1.59
N LEU A 119 -9.32 1.51 1.78
CA LEU A 119 -10.63 1.96 1.30
C LEU A 119 -10.72 1.93 -0.23
N VAL A 120 -9.66 2.38 -0.92
CA VAL A 120 -9.61 2.31 -2.39
C VAL A 120 -9.59 0.86 -2.87
N GLU A 121 -8.85 -0.04 -2.21
CA GLU A 121 -8.86 -1.46 -2.57
C GLU A 121 -10.24 -2.09 -2.34
N GLU A 122 -10.89 -1.83 -1.19
CA GLU A 122 -12.25 -2.30 -0.90
C GLU A 122 -13.26 -1.77 -1.93
N TRP A 123 -13.16 -0.50 -2.32
CA TRP A 123 -14.01 0.10 -3.35
C TRP A 123 -13.79 -0.54 -4.71
N CYS A 124 -12.55 -0.72 -5.14
CA CYS A 124 -12.22 -1.35 -6.42
C CYS A 124 -12.77 -2.77 -6.51
N LEU A 125 -12.62 -3.57 -5.44
CA LEU A 125 -13.15 -4.94 -5.39
C LEU A 125 -14.68 -4.96 -5.48
N ASP A 126 -15.37 -4.08 -4.75
CA ASP A 126 -16.84 -4.00 -4.79
C ASP A 126 -17.34 -3.56 -6.17
N ARG A 127 -16.69 -2.58 -6.82
CA ARG A 127 -17.08 -2.09 -8.14
C ARG A 127 -16.68 -3.00 -9.30
N GLU A 128 -15.67 -3.85 -9.12
CA GLU A 128 -15.35 -4.91 -10.07
C GLU A 128 -16.52 -5.90 -10.23
N GLU A 129 -17.25 -6.20 -9.15
CA GLU A 129 -18.48 -7.00 -9.20
C GLU A 129 -19.59 -6.34 -10.06
N ASP A 130 -19.58 -5.01 -10.12
CA ASP A 130 -20.49 -4.21 -10.97
C ASP A 130 -19.94 -4.01 -12.40
N GLY A 131 -18.80 -4.62 -12.75
CA GLY A 131 -18.20 -4.58 -14.08
C GLY A 131 -17.33 -3.36 -14.37
N LEU A 132 -17.02 -2.53 -13.38
CA LEU A 132 -16.12 -1.38 -13.56
C LEU A 132 -14.66 -1.84 -13.62
N LYS A 133 -13.87 -1.14 -14.44
CA LYS A 133 -12.42 -1.38 -14.48
C LYS A 133 -11.75 -0.82 -13.23
N PRO A 134 -10.66 -1.44 -12.73
CA PRO A 134 -9.99 -1.00 -11.51
C PRO A 134 -9.59 0.47 -11.49
N LEU A 135 -9.13 1.03 -12.62
CA LEU A 135 -8.71 2.42 -12.72
C LEU A 135 -9.88 3.40 -12.66
N GLU A 136 -11.02 3.04 -13.25
CA GLU A 136 -12.26 3.81 -13.19
C GLU A 136 -12.83 3.79 -11.76
N ALA A 137 -12.88 2.61 -11.13
CA ALA A 137 -13.31 2.45 -9.75
C ALA A 137 -12.41 3.21 -8.76
N ALA A 138 -11.09 3.19 -8.96
CA ALA A 138 -10.15 3.96 -8.14
C ALA A 138 -10.38 5.47 -8.28
N ALA A 139 -10.62 5.95 -9.51
CA ALA A 139 -10.94 7.35 -9.75
C ALA A 139 -12.27 7.77 -9.11
N GLU A 140 -13.30 6.92 -9.18
CA GLU A 140 -14.60 7.11 -8.51
C GLU A 140 -14.41 7.23 -6.99
N CYS A 141 -13.64 6.31 -6.39
CA CYS A 141 -13.34 6.33 -4.96
C CYS A 141 -12.58 7.60 -4.54
N VAL A 142 -11.53 7.98 -5.27
CA VAL A 142 -10.72 9.17 -4.97
C VAL A 142 -11.54 10.45 -5.11
N ALA A 143 -12.46 10.52 -6.08
CA ALA A 143 -13.39 11.62 -6.20
C ALA A 143 -14.30 11.70 -4.96
N TRP A 144 -14.92 10.58 -4.56
CA TRP A 144 -15.77 10.49 -3.38
C TRP A 144 -15.05 10.85 -2.06
N LEU A 145 -13.78 10.46 -1.92
CA LEU A 145 -12.94 10.82 -0.77
C LEU A 145 -12.63 12.32 -0.71
N ARG A 146 -12.60 12.99 -1.87
CA ARG A 146 -12.28 14.42 -2.01
C ARG A 146 -13.49 15.33 -1.98
N GLU A 147 -14.70 14.78 -2.04
CA GLU A 147 -15.92 15.51 -1.76
C GLU A 147 -15.88 16.07 -0.33
N GLU A 148 -16.37 17.30 -0.19
CA GLU A 148 -16.45 18.01 1.09
C GLU A 148 -17.82 17.81 1.72
N GLU A 149 -17.82 17.41 2.99
CA GLU A 149 -19.00 17.35 3.85
C GLU A 149 -18.70 18.24 5.05
N ASP A 150 -19.55 19.25 5.29
CA ASP A 150 -19.31 20.31 6.29
C ASP A 150 -17.94 21.02 6.15
N GLY A 151 -17.47 21.20 4.90
CA GLY A 151 -16.20 21.86 4.59
C GLY A 151 -14.95 21.01 4.87
N VAL A 152 -15.10 19.71 5.15
CA VAL A 152 -13.98 18.79 5.37
C VAL A 152 -14.06 17.63 4.38
N LYS A 153 -12.96 17.36 3.69
CA LYS A 153 -12.84 16.19 2.81
C LYS A 153 -12.81 14.92 3.64
N ARG A 154 -13.51 13.87 3.19
CA ARG A 154 -13.47 12.53 3.84
C ARG A 154 -12.04 12.00 3.98
N GLN A 155 -11.19 12.28 2.98
CA GLN A 155 -9.76 11.97 3.02
C GLN A 155 -9.04 12.57 4.25
N VAL A 156 -9.38 13.79 4.66
CA VAL A 156 -8.78 14.44 5.83
C VAL A 156 -9.22 13.74 7.12
N LEU A 157 -10.46 13.25 7.17
CA LEU A 157 -11.01 12.54 8.32
C LEU A 157 -10.27 11.22 8.60
N LEU A 158 -9.66 10.59 7.58
CA LEU A 158 -8.88 9.35 7.76
C LEU A 158 -7.62 9.54 8.61
N ARG A 159 -7.13 10.78 8.74
CA ARG A 159 -6.01 11.10 9.65
C ARG A 159 -6.37 10.86 11.11
N ASP A 160 -7.64 11.00 11.46
CA ASP A 160 -8.15 10.75 12.81
C ASP A 160 -8.55 9.27 12.98
N PRO A 161 -7.84 8.49 13.82
CA PRO A 161 -8.17 7.08 14.05
C PRO A 161 -9.62 6.83 14.48
N GLN A 162 -10.23 7.78 15.19
CA GLN A 162 -11.60 7.64 15.69
C GLN A 162 -12.66 7.82 14.60
N ARG A 163 -12.30 8.44 13.47
CA ARG A 163 -13.23 8.71 12.36
C ARG A 163 -13.14 7.71 11.22
N ARG A 164 -12.11 6.88 11.15
CA ARG A 164 -11.90 5.91 10.05
C ARG A 164 -13.05 4.93 9.88
N SER A 165 -13.57 4.38 10.98
CA SER A 165 -14.71 3.46 10.94
C SER A 165 -15.99 4.14 10.40
N THR A 166 -16.18 5.41 10.73
CA THR A 166 -17.27 6.24 10.22
C THR A 166 -17.15 6.42 8.71
N VAL A 167 -15.98 6.80 8.20
CA VAL A 167 -15.74 6.96 6.76
C VAL A 167 -15.97 5.64 6.02
N ARG A 168 -15.46 4.52 6.54
CA ARG A 168 -15.69 3.18 5.95
C ARG A 168 -17.18 2.80 5.93
N ARG A 169 -17.95 3.18 6.96
CA ARG A 169 -19.41 2.99 6.98
C ARG A 169 -20.12 3.87 5.94
N GLN A 170 -19.72 5.12 5.80
CA GLN A 170 -20.26 6.03 4.79
C GLN A 170 -20.02 5.48 3.37
N MET A 171 -18.80 5.01 3.11
CA MET A 171 -18.42 4.35 1.85
C MET A 171 -19.36 3.20 1.50
N ARG A 172 -19.55 2.25 2.42
CA ARG A 172 -20.45 1.11 2.22
C ARG A 172 -21.91 1.51 2.04
N SER A 173 -22.34 2.62 2.67
CA SER A 173 -23.69 3.14 2.45
C SER A 173 -23.84 3.67 1.03
N TYR A 174 -22.87 4.47 0.59
CA TYR A 174 -22.83 5.08 -0.74
C TYR A 174 -22.82 4.02 -1.85
N LEU A 175 -21.97 2.99 -1.75
CA LEU A 175 -21.91 1.88 -2.70
C LEU A 175 -23.26 1.13 -2.82
N ARG A 176 -23.96 0.93 -1.70
CA ARG A 176 -25.30 0.31 -1.72
C ARG A 176 -26.36 1.19 -2.38
N GLU A 177 -26.26 2.51 -2.23
CA GLU A 177 -27.18 3.46 -2.86
C GLU A 177 -26.95 3.56 -4.37
N LEU A 178 -25.70 3.56 -4.82
CA LEU A 178 -25.34 3.50 -6.25
C LEU A 178 -25.98 2.29 -6.95
N ARG A 179 -25.90 1.10 -6.34
CA ARG A 179 -26.50 -0.12 -6.91
C ARG A 179 -28.03 -0.01 -7.03
N LYS A 180 -28.70 0.59 -6.03
CA LYS A 180 -30.15 0.79 -6.06
C LYS A 180 -30.59 1.81 -7.12
N GLY A 181 -29.78 2.82 -7.41
CA GLY A 181 -30.06 3.83 -8.45
C GLY A 181 -29.77 3.38 -9.88
N THR A 182 -29.07 2.25 -10.05
CA THR A 182 -28.71 1.68 -11.35
C THR A 182 -29.58 0.46 -11.73
N SER A 183 -30.54 0.10 -10.84
CA SER A 183 -31.55 -0.95 -11.04
C SER A 183 -32.86 -0.36 -11.57
#